data_AF-V6S0Q6-F1
#
_entry.id   AF-V6S0Q6-F1
#
_cell.length_a   1.000
_cell.length_b   1.000
_cell.length_c   1.000
_cell.angle_alpha   90.00
_cell.angle_beta   90.00
_cell.angle_gamma   90.00
#
_symmetry.space_group_name_H-M   'P 1'
#
loop_
_entity.id
_entity.type
_entity.pdbx_description
1 polymer ?
#
loop_
_entity_poly.entity_id
_entity_poly.type
_entity_poly.pdbx_seq_one_letter_code
_entity_poly.pdbx_strand_id
1 'polypeptide(L)'
;MENEIYLIGKDGKVITLTVTVTTPGIATTEVKLFLSDGTIINKGNSTNGAGLISDRPMDVDTKLDNSTIKIETIILLSKVPESAWENCFDNLEINYYLDGGAENQNIPFKLHNNEKRKSSNGELIRAIKRIDLNRM
;
A
#
# COMPACT_ATOMS: atom_id res chain seq x y z
N MET A 1 3.38 -15.35 -5.98
CA MET A 1 3.26 -13.93 -6.36
C MET A 1 4.49 -13.30 -5.76
N GLU A 2 5.42 -12.83 -6.59
CA GLU A 2 6.65 -12.19 -6.11
C GLU A 2 6.29 -10.78 -5.65
N ASN A 3 6.82 -10.37 -4.49
CA ASN A 3 6.65 -9.02 -3.99
C ASN A 3 7.57 -8.08 -4.81
N GLU A 4 7.14 -6.83 -4.98
CA GLU A 4 8.04 -5.82 -5.52
C GLU A 4 9.08 -5.42 -4.46
N ILE A 5 10.27 -5.04 -4.91
CA ILE A 5 11.41 -4.73 -4.03
C ILE A 5 11.67 -3.23 -4.06
N TYR A 6 11.82 -2.63 -2.89
CA TYR A 6 12.34 -1.29 -2.70
C TYR A 6 13.74 -1.37 -2.08
N LEU A 7 14.71 -0.67 -2.67
CA LEU A 7 16.07 -0.70 -2.18
C LEU A 7 16.30 0.38 -1.13
N ILE A 8 16.79 -0.04 0.04
CA ILE A 8 17.06 0.85 1.17
C ILE A 8 18.57 1.06 1.35
N GLY A 9 18.92 2.25 1.84
CA GLY A 9 20.30 2.65 2.12
C GLY A 9 20.84 2.18 3.47
N LYS A 10 21.91 2.85 3.92
CA LYS A 10 22.56 2.65 5.23
C LYS A 10 22.81 3.98 5.94
N ASP A 11 22.11 5.05 5.53
CA ASP A 11 22.42 6.43 5.91
C ASP A 11 21.70 6.87 7.20
N GLY A 12 20.85 6.02 7.78
CA GLY A 12 20.01 6.38 8.92
C GLY A 12 18.81 7.24 8.52
N LYS A 13 18.42 7.21 7.24
CA LYS A 13 17.28 7.99 6.72
C LYS A 13 15.97 7.31 7.06
N VAL A 14 14.96 8.11 7.36
CA VAL A 14 13.60 7.62 7.58
C VAL A 14 12.96 7.32 6.23
N ILE A 15 12.46 6.10 6.08
CA ILE A 15 11.62 5.73 4.94
C ILE A 15 10.20 6.20 5.22
N THR A 16 9.58 6.92 4.28
CA THR A 16 8.18 7.35 4.37
C THR A 16 7.35 6.70 3.27
N LEU A 17 6.08 6.43 3.58
CA LEU A 17 5.10 5.86 2.64
C LEU A 17 3.97 6.85 2.40
N THR A 18 3.66 7.08 1.12
CA THR A 18 2.43 7.74 0.67
C THR A 18 1.62 6.77 -0.18
N VAL A 19 0.31 6.70 0.07
CA VAL A 19 -0.63 5.82 -0.65
C VAL A 19 -1.76 6.66 -1.21
N THR A 20 -1.93 6.65 -2.53
CA THR A 20 -3.04 7.33 -3.21
C THR A 20 -3.99 6.31 -3.80
N VAL A 21 -5.29 6.44 -3.53
CA VAL A 21 -6.34 5.56 -4.05
C VAL A 21 -7.26 6.39 -4.96
N THR A 22 -7.47 5.92 -6.18
CA THR A 22 -8.42 6.52 -7.12
C THR A 22 -9.63 5.60 -7.25
N THR A 23 -10.74 5.98 -6.62
CA THR A 23 -11.99 5.21 -6.67
C THR A 23 -13.21 6.11 -6.39
N PRO A 24 -14.38 5.82 -6.97
CA PRO A 24 -15.64 6.48 -6.58
C PRO A 24 -16.24 5.93 -5.27
N GLY A 25 -15.72 4.82 -4.73
CA GLY A 25 -16.15 4.24 -3.46
C GLY A 25 -15.56 4.93 -2.23
N ILE A 26 -15.95 4.46 -1.04
CA ILE A 26 -15.29 4.85 0.21
C ILE A 26 -14.13 3.88 0.46
N ALA A 27 -12.91 4.40 0.54
CA ALA A 27 -11.70 3.61 0.76
C ALA A 27 -11.13 3.81 2.18
N THR A 28 -10.64 2.71 2.75
CA THR A 28 -9.88 2.67 4.00
C THR A 28 -8.61 1.87 3.78
N THR A 29 -7.46 2.44 4.13
CA THR A 29 -6.14 1.80 3.97
C THR A 29 -5.47 1.58 5.32
N GLU A 30 -4.98 0.36 5.58
CA GLU A 30 -4.15 -0.02 6.72
C GLU A 30 -2.73 -0.34 6.26
N VAL A 31 -1.74 0.07 7.05
CA VAL A 31 -0.32 -0.22 6.79
C VAL A 31 0.28 -1.00 7.97
N LYS A 32 0.94 -2.11 7.67
CA LYS A 32 1.69 -2.94 8.61
C LYS A 32 3.12 -3.13 8.12
N LEU A 33 4.07 -3.07 9.04
CA LEU A 33 5.48 -3.35 8.79
C LEU A 33 5.84 -4.69 9.46
N PHE A 34 6.37 -5.61 8.68
CA PHE A 34 6.87 -6.92 9.13
C PHE A 34 8.39 -6.84 9.14
N LEU A 35 9.00 -6.89 10.31
CA LEU A 35 10.46 -6.85 10.46
C LEU A 35 11.05 -8.26 10.30
N SER A 36 12.35 -8.32 9.96
CA SER A 36 13.09 -9.57 9.74
C SER A 36 13.15 -10.48 10.98
N ASP A 37 12.99 -9.92 12.19
CA ASP A 37 12.94 -10.65 13.45
C ASP A 37 11.56 -11.24 13.77
N GLY A 38 10.59 -11.07 12.87
CA GLY A 38 9.20 -11.52 13.03
C GLY A 38 8.29 -10.51 13.74
N THR A 39 8.80 -9.36 14.18
CA THR A 39 7.99 -8.29 14.78
C THR A 39 7.03 -7.70 13.75
N ILE A 40 5.77 -7.49 14.16
CA ILE A 40 4.75 -6.85 13.34
C ILE A 40 4.37 -5.51 13.99
N ILE A 41 4.62 -4.42 13.27
CA ILE A 41 4.30 -3.06 13.73
C ILE A 41 3.11 -2.55 12.93
N ASN A 42 2.03 -2.17 13.62
CA ASN A 42 0.94 -1.43 12.98
C ASN A 42 1.37 0.02 12.76
N LYS A 43 1.48 0.42 11.49
CA LYS A 43 1.88 1.79 11.12
C LYS A 43 0.69 2.74 11.05
N GLY A 44 -0.53 2.23 11.17
CA GLY A 44 -1.78 2.99 11.25
C GLY A 44 -2.66 2.88 10.01
N ASN A 45 -3.76 3.62 10.05
CA ASN A 45 -4.80 3.62 9.02
C ASN A 45 -4.98 5.00 8.38
N SER A 46 -5.64 5.04 7.22
CA SER A 46 -6.17 6.26 6.65
C SER A 46 -7.28 6.81 7.55
N THR A 47 -7.32 8.14 7.69
CA THR A 47 -8.31 8.83 8.52
C THR A 47 -9.41 9.50 7.69
N ASN A 48 -9.38 9.30 6.38
CA ASN A 48 -10.31 9.84 5.40
C ASN A 48 -10.97 8.70 4.60
N GLY A 49 -12.13 8.99 4.01
CA GLY A 49 -12.85 8.04 3.16
C GLY A 49 -12.28 7.87 1.75
N ALA A 50 -11.13 8.49 1.44
CA ALA A 50 -10.42 8.34 0.18
C ALA A 50 -9.26 7.34 0.29
N GLY A 51 -9.06 6.68 1.43
CA GLY A 51 -7.97 5.71 1.62
C GLY A 51 -6.56 6.32 1.60
N LEU A 52 -6.44 7.64 1.64
CA LEU A 52 -5.14 8.32 1.51
C LEU A 52 -4.30 8.14 2.78
N ILE A 53 -3.03 7.78 2.59
CA ILE A 53 -1.95 7.87 3.58
C ILE A 53 -0.92 8.87 3.04
N SER A 54 -0.52 9.86 3.82
CA SER A 54 0.54 10.82 3.45
C SER A 54 1.73 10.66 4.39
N ASP A 55 2.92 10.56 3.82
CA ASP A 55 4.23 10.69 4.49
C ASP A 55 4.35 9.87 5.78
N ARG A 56 3.78 8.67 5.79
CA ARG A 56 3.77 7.82 6.99
C ARG A 56 5.18 7.29 7.21
N PRO A 57 5.84 7.60 8.34
CA PRO A 57 7.16 7.06 8.62
C PRO A 57 7.08 5.54 8.81
N MET A 58 7.85 4.76 8.07
CA MET A 58 7.95 3.31 8.19
C MET A 58 8.94 2.93 9.30
N ASP A 59 10.21 3.30 9.16
CA ASP A 59 11.24 3.36 10.20
C ASP A 59 12.51 3.95 9.55
N VAL A 60 13.65 3.93 10.24
CA VAL A 60 14.96 4.21 9.66
C VAL A 60 15.47 3.03 8.83
N ASP A 61 16.06 3.30 7.68
CA ASP A 61 16.61 2.33 6.72
C ASP A 61 17.54 1.26 7.36
N THR A 62 18.34 1.65 8.34
CA THR A 62 19.26 0.75 9.06
C THR A 62 18.57 -0.44 9.74
N LYS A 63 17.27 -0.34 10.05
CA LYS A 63 16.48 -1.38 10.73
C LYS A 63 15.55 -2.18 9.80
N LEU A 64 15.47 -1.81 8.54
CA LEU A 64 14.45 -2.30 7.62
C LEU A 64 14.92 -3.41 6.67
N ASP A 65 16.17 -3.86 6.82
CA ASP A 65 16.74 -4.90 5.95
C ASP A 65 15.97 -6.23 6.10
N ASN A 66 15.61 -6.85 4.97
CA ASN A 66 14.75 -8.04 4.89
C ASN A 66 13.39 -7.88 5.59
N SER A 67 12.84 -6.66 5.58
CA SER A 67 11.51 -6.36 6.11
C SER A 67 10.48 -6.22 4.97
N THR A 68 9.19 -6.33 5.28
CA THR A 68 8.11 -6.17 4.30
C THR A 68 7.08 -5.17 4.77
N ILE A 69 6.71 -4.23 3.90
CA ILE A 69 5.54 -3.37 4.09
C ILE A 69 4.33 -4.07 3.47
N LYS A 70 3.28 -4.28 4.27
CA LYS A 70 1.97 -4.73 3.80
C LYS A 70 0.98 -3.57 3.86
N ILE A 71 0.35 -3.29 2.73
CA ILE A 71 -0.62 -2.21 2.58
C ILE A 71 -1.93 -2.83 2.15
N GLU A 72 -2.98 -2.69 2.95
CA GLU A 72 -4.29 -3.28 2.70
C GLU A 72 -5.31 -2.18 2.54
N THR A 73 -5.98 -2.13 1.39
CA THR A 73 -7.04 -1.15 1.11
C THR A 73 -8.36 -1.87 0.90
N ILE A 74 -9.38 -1.46 1.66
CA ILE A 74 -10.77 -1.91 1.53
C ILE A 74 -11.58 -0.77 0.94
N ILE A 75 -12.38 -1.08 -0.09
CA ILE A 75 -13.23 -0.12 -0.78
C ILE A 75 -14.67 -0.61 -0.71
N LEU A 76 -15.55 0.23 -0.21
CA LEU A 76 -16.99 0.00 -0.14
C LEU A 76 -17.70 0.79 -1.23
N LEU A 77 -18.44 0.08 -2.09
CA LEU A 77 -19.16 0.66 -3.22
C LEU A 77 -20.65 0.93 -2.94
N SER A 78 -21.10 0.87 -1.69
CA SER A 78 -22.52 1.03 -1.31
C SER A 78 -23.17 2.36 -1.74
N LYS A 79 -22.36 3.38 -2.03
CA LYS A 79 -22.80 4.69 -2.56
C LYS A 79 -22.64 4.83 -4.08
N VAL A 80 -22.10 3.81 -4.75
CA VAL A 80 -21.89 3.75 -6.19
C VAL A 80 -23.01 2.90 -6.80
N PRO A 81 -23.61 3.28 -7.95
CA PRO A 81 -24.58 2.43 -8.63
C PRO A 81 -24.02 1.05 -8.95
N GLU A 82 -24.77 -0.02 -8.68
CA GLU A 82 -24.35 -1.41 -8.87
C GLU A 82 -23.88 -1.70 -10.31
N SER A 83 -24.54 -1.07 -11.29
CA SER A 83 -24.16 -1.17 -12.70
C SER A 83 -22.75 -0.66 -13.02
N ALA A 84 -22.13 0.13 -12.13
CA ALA A 84 -20.78 0.65 -12.27
C ALA A 84 -19.73 -0.12 -11.47
N TRP A 85 -20.11 -1.10 -10.64
CA TRP A 85 -19.19 -1.79 -9.74
C TRP A 85 -18.08 -2.54 -10.47
N GLU A 86 -18.40 -3.22 -11.58
CA GLU A 86 -17.39 -3.92 -12.39
C GLU A 86 -16.35 -2.94 -12.93
N ASN A 87 -16.81 -1.83 -13.50
CA ASN A 87 -15.94 -0.79 -14.02
C ASN A 87 -15.06 -0.16 -12.92
N CYS A 88 -15.59 -0.03 -11.69
CA CYS A 88 -14.82 0.42 -10.54
C CYS A 88 -13.74 -0.60 -10.15
N PHE A 89 -14.05 -1.89 -10.20
CA PHE A 89 -13.08 -2.94 -9.94
C PHE A 89 -11.96 -2.96 -10.98
N ASP A 90 -12.32 -2.94 -12.26
CA ASP A 90 -11.35 -3.04 -13.36
C ASP A 90 -10.41 -1.84 -13.40
N ASN A 91 -10.94 -0.63 -13.24
CA ASN A 91 -10.19 0.63 -13.32
C ASN A 91 -9.68 1.14 -11.97
N LEU A 92 -9.76 0.32 -10.90
CA LEU A 92 -9.18 0.70 -9.62
C LEU A 92 -7.67 0.90 -9.75
N GLU A 93 -7.20 2.11 -9.41
CA GLU A 93 -5.80 2.46 -9.31
C GLU A 93 -5.41 2.78 -7.86
N ILE A 94 -4.33 2.17 -7.40
CA ILE A 94 -3.67 2.54 -6.15
C ILE A 94 -2.17 2.65 -6.44
N ASN A 95 -1.58 3.77 -6.04
CA ASN A 95 -0.14 4.01 -6.17
C ASN A 95 0.48 4.12 -4.78
N TYR A 96 1.69 3.59 -4.64
CA TYR A 96 2.46 3.56 -3.40
C TYR A 96 3.83 4.20 -3.66
N TYR A 97 4.09 5.30 -2.96
CA TYR A 97 5.34 6.05 -3.07
C TYR A 97 6.14 5.83 -1.80
N LEU A 98 7.38 5.37 -1.96
CA LEU A 98 8.34 5.27 -0.87
C LEU A 98 9.45 6.29 -1.10
N ASP A 99 9.73 7.11 -0.09
CA ASP A 99 10.82 8.07 -0.10
C ASP A 99 11.83 7.78 1.02
N GLY A 100 13.07 8.23 0.85
CA GLY A 100 14.16 8.07 1.80
C GLY A 100 15.09 6.86 1.58
N GLY A 101 14.83 6.03 0.56
CA GLY A 101 15.64 4.84 0.20
C GLY A 101 16.98 5.14 -0.48
N ALA A 102 17.60 4.10 -1.04
CA ALA A 102 18.84 4.25 -1.81
C ALA A 102 18.55 5.01 -3.13
N GLU A 103 19.33 6.04 -3.42
CA GLU A 103 19.29 6.89 -4.65
C GLU A 103 17.90 7.12 -5.27
N ASN A 104 17.21 8.21 -4.90
CA ASN A 104 16.08 8.82 -5.62
C ASN A 104 15.07 7.82 -6.27
N GLN A 105 14.76 6.70 -5.61
CA GLN A 105 13.73 5.76 -6.04
C GLN A 105 12.35 6.36 -5.81
N ASN A 106 11.96 7.29 -6.68
CA ASN A 106 10.68 7.99 -6.62
C ASN A 106 9.66 7.44 -7.64
N ILE A 107 9.93 6.25 -8.19
CA ILE A 107 8.97 5.57 -9.07
C ILE A 107 7.92 4.89 -8.16
N PRO A 108 6.62 5.19 -8.33
CA PRO A 108 5.59 4.54 -7.55
C PRO A 108 5.46 3.07 -7.90
N PHE A 109 5.29 2.25 -6.87
CA PHE A 109 4.70 0.93 -7.02
C PHE A 109 3.21 1.08 -7.33
N LYS A 110 2.68 0.19 -8.17
CA LYS A 110 1.27 0.22 -8.58
C LYS A 110 0.54 -1.04 -8.16
N LEU A 111 -0.74 -0.92 -7.88
CA LEU A 111 -1.60 -2.07 -7.67
C LEU A 111 -1.72 -2.89 -8.95
N HIS A 112 -1.43 -4.19 -8.87
CA HIS A 112 -1.63 -5.14 -9.95
C HIS A 112 -3.00 -5.80 -9.86
N ASN A 113 -3.52 -6.30 -10.99
CA ASN A 113 -4.84 -6.92 -11.03
C ASN A 113 -4.96 -8.17 -10.15
N ASN A 114 -3.88 -8.91 -9.95
CA ASN A 114 -3.85 -10.09 -9.08
C ASN A 114 -3.79 -9.75 -7.58
N GLU A 115 -3.53 -8.49 -7.23
CA GLU A 115 -3.47 -7.97 -5.86
C GLU A 115 -4.83 -7.44 -5.37
N LYS A 116 -5.84 -7.37 -6.24
CA LYS A 116 -7.22 -6.99 -5.90
C LYS A 116 -8.20 -8.14 -6.08
N ARG A 117 -9.20 -8.20 -5.21
CA ARG A 117 -10.35 -9.10 -5.30
C ARG A 117 -11.61 -8.38 -4.85
N LYS A 118 -12.77 -8.80 -5.37
CA LYS A 118 -14.07 -8.33 -4.93
C LYS A 118 -14.81 -9.42 -4.15
N SER A 119 -15.74 -9.01 -3.29
CA SER A 119 -16.69 -9.91 -2.62
C SER A 119 -17.58 -10.62 -3.64
N SER A 120 -18.26 -11.68 -3.21
CA SER A 120 -19.19 -12.43 -4.06
C SER A 120 -20.34 -11.56 -4.62
N ASN A 121 -20.80 -10.58 -3.86
CA ASN A 121 -21.80 -9.59 -4.30
C ASN A 121 -21.19 -8.40 -5.04
N GLY A 122 -19.86 -8.29 -5.16
CA GLY A 122 -19.18 -7.19 -5.85
C GLY A 122 -19.07 -5.87 -5.08
N GLU A 123 -19.79 -5.69 -3.97
CA GLU A 123 -19.88 -4.42 -3.23
C GLU A 123 -18.57 -4.01 -2.55
N LEU A 124 -17.76 -4.99 -2.12
CA LEU A 124 -16.50 -4.77 -1.43
C LEU A 124 -15.34 -5.14 -2.34
N ILE A 125 -14.37 -4.24 -2.49
CA ILE A 125 -13.08 -4.53 -3.13
C ILE A 125 -12.00 -4.52 -2.06
N ARG A 126 -11.16 -5.54 -2.07
CA ARG A 126 -9.98 -5.67 -1.21
C ARG A 126 -8.73 -5.73 -2.07
N ALA A 127 -7.82 -4.78 -1.85
CA ALA A 127 -6.52 -4.70 -2.49
C ALA A 127 -5.41 -4.88 -1.45
N ILE A 128 -4.41 -5.71 -1.74
CA ILE A 128 -3.25 -5.93 -0.87
C ILE A 128 -1.96 -5.78 -1.66
N LYS A 129 -1.16 -4.80 -1.27
CA LYS A 129 0.21 -4.65 -1.74
C LYS A 129 1.20 -5.16 -0.72
N ARG A 130 2.26 -5.80 -1.19
CA ARG A 130 3.46 -6.13 -0.40
C ARG A 130 4.69 -5.60 -1.11
N ILE A 131 5.53 -4.90 -0.37
CA ILE A 131 6.80 -4.35 -0.85
C ILE A 131 7.89 -4.84 0.10
N ASP A 132 8.85 -5.58 -0.43
CA ASP A 132 9.99 -6.07 0.33
C ASP A 132 11.09 -4.99 0.33
N LEU A 133 11.68 -4.77 1.50
CA LEU A 133 12.70 -3.77 1.76
C LEU A 133 14.05 -4.49 1.84
N ASN A 134 14.86 -4.32 0.81
CA ASN A 134 16.15 -5.00 0.72
C ASN A 134 17.27 -4.00 0.64
N ARG A 135 18.34 -4.29 1.37
CA ARG A 135 19.54 -3.48 1.35
C ARG A 135 20.28 -3.65 0.02
N MET A 136 20.82 -2.54 -0.48
CA MET A 136 21.80 -2.54 -1.57
C MET A 136 23.18 -3.03 -1.10
#